data_AF-A0A957AN45-F1
#
_entry.id   AF-A0A957AN45-F1
#
_cell.length_a   1.000
_cell.length_b   1.000
_cell.length_c   1.000
_cell.angle_alpha   90.00
_cell.angle_beta   90.00
_cell.angle_gamma   90.00
#
_symmetry.space_group_name_H-M   'P 1'
#
loop_
_entity.id
_entity.type
_entity.pdbx_description
1 polymer ?
#
loop_
_entity_poly.entity_id
_entity_poly.type
_entity_poly.pdbx_seq_one_letter_code
_entity_poly.pdbx_strand_id
1 'polypeptide(L)'
;MSNKKDPLQPPAPETVDAAMTAAFVSNRLTRGEDALYLARRRAMQGDLEAAAGANDLMQGADMLAASEDIDSMTAVVHALNEDDLDDAMEIGSISGELAVISDVLASLEMETLSEFLLDRSQRLRELAGDNIMRYGALRALTHALGETGDQMAQLGTAEMAEGEARLDLANAVSANSEAMSIAGEEMIAEGLATLAAAQGALDLSDELDAG
;
A
#
# COMPACT_ATOMS: atom_id res chain seq x y z
N MET A 1 -23.01 11.65 -77.47
CA MET A 1 -24.23 11.29 -76.71
C MET A 1 -24.00 11.68 -75.26
N SER A 2 -24.61 12.78 -74.82
CA SER A 2 -24.42 13.35 -73.48
C SER A 2 -25.56 12.85 -72.57
N ASN A 3 -25.25 11.99 -71.61
CA ASN A 3 -26.17 11.61 -70.55
C ASN A 3 -26.38 12.83 -69.65
N LYS A 4 -27.49 13.55 -69.84
CA LYS A 4 -27.99 14.50 -68.84
C LYS A 4 -28.30 13.70 -67.58
N LYS A 5 -27.47 13.87 -66.54
CA LYS A 5 -27.86 13.48 -65.18
C LYS A 5 -29.06 14.35 -64.82
N ASP A 6 -30.21 13.72 -64.57
CA ASP A 6 -31.34 14.42 -63.98
C ASP A 6 -30.87 15.08 -62.68
N PRO A 7 -31.28 16.34 -62.43
CA PRO A 7 -30.95 17.01 -61.18
C PRO A 7 -31.56 16.18 -60.04
N LEU A 8 -30.72 15.77 -59.08
CA LEU A 8 -31.14 15.07 -57.88
C LEU A 8 -32.23 15.91 -57.20
N GLN A 9 -33.47 15.46 -57.30
CA GLN A 9 -34.61 16.09 -56.66
C GLN A 9 -34.45 15.86 -55.15
N PRO A 10 -34.60 16.90 -54.31
CA PRO A 10 -34.40 16.75 -52.88
C PRO A 10 -35.40 15.71 -52.33
N PRO A 11 -34.96 14.86 -51.38
CA PRO A 11 -35.83 13.87 -50.75
C PRO A 11 -37.06 14.55 -50.13
N ALA A 12 -38.18 13.84 -50.11
CA ALA A 12 -39.40 14.34 -49.49
C ALA A 12 -39.15 14.62 -47.99
N PRO A 13 -39.73 15.69 -47.42
CA PRO A 13 -39.45 16.11 -46.04
C PRO A 13 -39.69 15.01 -45.00
N GLU A 14 -40.69 14.14 -45.21
CA GLU A 14 -40.97 12.98 -44.36
C GLU A 14 -39.85 11.94 -44.34
N THR A 15 -39.18 11.72 -45.49
CA THR A 15 -38.05 10.79 -45.58
C THR A 15 -36.80 11.33 -44.87
N VAL A 16 -36.65 12.66 -44.82
CA VAL A 16 -35.58 13.32 -44.07
C VAL A 16 -35.84 13.22 -42.58
N ASP A 17 -37.08 13.43 -42.14
CA ASP A 17 -37.48 13.34 -40.73
C ASP A 17 -37.36 11.91 -40.17
N ALA A 18 -37.79 10.91 -40.94
CA ALA A 18 -37.62 9.50 -40.59
C ALA A 18 -36.14 9.10 -40.48
N ALA A 19 -35.30 9.58 -41.41
CA ALA A 19 -33.86 9.33 -41.37
C ALA A 19 -33.18 10.01 -40.17
N MET A 20 -33.56 11.25 -39.84
CA MET A 20 -33.05 11.96 -38.65
C MET A 20 -33.47 11.24 -37.36
N THR A 21 -34.72 10.79 -37.28
CA THR A 21 -35.23 10.04 -36.14
C THR A 21 -34.49 8.71 -35.96
N ALA A 22 -34.32 7.94 -37.04
CA ALA A 22 -33.56 6.70 -37.00
C ALA A 22 -32.10 6.93 -36.58
N ALA A 23 -31.46 7.98 -37.08
CA ALA A 23 -30.10 8.36 -36.71
C ALA A 23 -30.00 8.74 -35.21
N PHE A 24 -30.96 9.51 -34.70
CA PHE A 24 -31.03 9.88 -33.29
C PHE A 24 -31.22 8.65 -32.39
N VAL A 25 -32.18 7.79 -32.70
CA VAL A 25 -32.45 6.54 -31.97
C VAL A 25 -31.19 5.67 -31.95
N SER A 26 -30.58 5.42 -33.11
CA SER A 26 -29.37 4.61 -33.20
C SER A 26 -28.23 5.21 -32.38
N ASN A 27 -28.04 6.53 -32.40
CA ASN A 27 -27.01 7.19 -31.62
C ASN A 27 -27.24 7.02 -30.11
N ARG A 28 -28.47 7.24 -29.63
CA ARG A 28 -28.84 7.14 -28.22
C ARG A 28 -28.66 5.71 -27.68
N LEU A 29 -29.12 4.71 -28.44
CA LEU A 29 -28.96 3.31 -28.05
C LEU A 29 -27.49 2.90 -27.99
N THR A 30 -26.69 3.23 -29.01
CA THR A 30 -25.25 2.90 -29.01
C THR A 30 -24.50 3.61 -27.91
N ARG A 31 -24.73 4.92 -27.70
CA ARG A 31 -24.06 5.68 -26.65
C ARG A 31 -24.45 5.22 -25.25
N GLY A 32 -25.71 4.85 -25.05
CA GLY A 32 -26.17 4.31 -23.78
C GLY A 32 -25.58 2.94 -23.48
N GLU A 33 -25.49 2.05 -24.47
CA GLU A 33 -24.85 0.74 -24.30
C GLU A 33 -23.34 0.88 -24.02
N ASP A 34 -22.64 1.76 -24.73
CA ASP A 34 -21.24 2.09 -24.47
C ASP A 34 -21.04 2.61 -23.04
N ALA A 35 -21.93 3.49 -22.58
CA ALA A 35 -21.87 4.03 -21.22
C ALA A 35 -22.06 2.93 -20.16
N LEU A 36 -23.01 2.02 -20.36
CA LEU A 36 -23.22 0.87 -19.47
C LEU A 36 -22.02 -0.08 -19.46
N TYR A 37 -21.42 -0.34 -20.61
CA TYR A 37 -20.22 -1.17 -20.70
C TYR A 37 -19.05 -0.56 -19.91
N LEU A 38 -18.81 0.74 -20.10
CA LEU A 38 -17.75 1.46 -19.38
C LEU A 38 -18.03 1.57 -17.89
N ALA A 39 -19.28 1.80 -17.49
CA ALA A 39 -19.71 1.80 -16.10
C ALA A 39 -19.35 0.48 -15.41
N ARG A 40 -19.78 -0.67 -15.97
CA ARG A 40 -19.46 -1.99 -15.40
C ARG A 40 -17.96 -2.24 -15.31
N ARG A 41 -17.20 -1.85 -16.33
CA ARG A 41 -15.74 -2.01 -16.32
C ARG A 41 -15.08 -1.17 -15.22
N ARG A 42 -15.54 0.07 -15.02
CA ARG A 42 -15.06 0.93 -13.95
C ARG A 42 -15.43 0.40 -12.57
N ALA A 43 -16.66 -0.08 -12.39
CA ALA A 43 -17.08 -0.69 -11.12
C ALA A 43 -16.13 -1.83 -10.71
N MET A 44 -15.83 -2.76 -11.62
CA MET A 44 -14.88 -3.85 -11.36
C MET A 44 -13.47 -3.35 -11.03
N GLN A 45 -13.01 -2.27 -11.66
CA GLN A 45 -11.72 -1.67 -11.31
C GLN A 45 -11.75 -1.04 -9.91
N GLY A 46 -12.86 -0.37 -9.55
CA GLY A 46 -13.07 0.16 -8.20
C GLY A 46 -13.01 -0.95 -7.13
N ASP A 47 -13.64 -2.09 -7.39
CA ASP A 47 -13.58 -3.24 -6.47
C ASP A 47 -12.16 -3.76 -6.27
N LEU A 48 -11.35 -3.79 -7.34
CA LEU A 48 -9.94 -4.21 -7.26
C LEU A 48 -9.10 -3.22 -6.44
N GLU A 49 -9.26 -1.91 -6.69
CA GLU A 49 -8.56 -0.88 -5.92
C GLU A 49 -9.00 -0.88 -4.45
N ALA A 50 -10.28 -1.14 -4.16
CA ALA A 50 -10.77 -1.27 -2.80
C ALA A 50 -10.14 -2.46 -2.07
N ALA A 51 -10.06 -3.61 -2.75
CA ALA A 51 -9.43 -4.81 -2.20
C ALA A 51 -7.92 -4.62 -1.98
N ALA A 52 -7.24 -3.94 -2.91
CA ALA A 52 -5.84 -3.56 -2.77
C ALA A 52 -5.65 -2.61 -1.58
N GLY A 53 -6.42 -1.53 -1.51
CA GLY A 53 -6.28 -0.55 -0.42
C GLY A 53 -6.56 -1.13 0.96
N ALA A 54 -7.53 -2.05 1.09
CA ALA A 54 -7.75 -2.78 2.34
C ALA A 54 -6.55 -3.67 2.73
N ASN A 55 -5.88 -4.27 1.75
CA ASN A 55 -4.68 -5.08 1.97
C ASN A 55 -3.49 -4.20 2.39
N ASP A 56 -3.27 -3.08 1.72
CA ASP A 56 -2.20 -2.13 2.03
C ASP A 56 -2.36 -1.56 3.45
N LEU A 57 -3.60 -1.26 3.88
CA LEU A 57 -3.89 -0.88 5.27
C LEU A 57 -3.52 -1.98 6.28
N MET A 58 -3.83 -3.23 5.98
CA MET A 58 -3.49 -4.37 6.84
C MET A 58 -1.98 -4.57 6.91
N GLN A 59 -1.30 -4.57 5.76
CA GLN A 59 0.16 -4.68 5.71
C GLN A 59 0.82 -3.52 6.47
N GLY A 60 0.32 -2.30 6.29
CA GLY A 60 0.82 -1.13 7.00
C GLY A 60 0.69 -1.27 8.53
N ALA A 61 -0.46 -1.75 9.00
CA ALA A 61 -0.69 -2.02 10.42
C ALA A 61 0.22 -3.15 10.96
N ASP A 62 0.39 -4.23 10.21
CA ASP A 62 1.28 -5.34 10.60
C ASP A 62 2.74 -4.88 10.67
N MET A 63 3.18 -4.02 9.75
CA MET A 63 4.54 -3.46 9.75
C MET A 63 4.76 -2.52 10.94
N LEU A 64 3.78 -1.71 11.31
CA LEU A 64 3.84 -0.86 12.50
C LEU A 64 3.92 -1.70 13.77
N ALA A 65 3.07 -2.72 13.91
CA ALA A 65 3.13 -3.63 15.05
C ALA A 65 4.50 -4.33 15.15
N ALA A 66 5.04 -4.80 14.03
CA ALA A 66 6.37 -5.40 14.00
C ALA A 66 7.49 -4.40 14.37
N SER A 67 7.35 -3.12 13.99
CA SER A 67 8.30 -2.09 14.42
C SER A 67 8.26 -1.84 15.93
N GLU A 68 7.07 -1.83 16.54
CA GLU A 68 6.90 -1.68 18.00
C GLU A 68 7.49 -2.87 18.77
N ASP A 69 7.35 -4.08 18.23
CA ASP A 69 7.98 -5.28 18.78
C ASP A 69 9.51 -5.18 18.74
N ILE A 70 10.08 -4.70 17.62
CA ILE A 70 11.52 -4.49 17.48
C ILE A 70 12.02 -3.45 18.49
N ASP A 71 11.30 -2.33 18.65
CA ASP A 71 11.64 -1.29 19.62
C ASP A 71 11.62 -1.83 21.06
N SER A 72 10.59 -2.61 21.39
CA SER A 72 10.47 -3.26 22.70
C SER A 72 11.62 -4.23 22.97
N MET A 73 11.99 -5.07 21.99
CA MET A 73 13.14 -5.97 22.11
C MET A 73 14.46 -5.21 22.24
N THR A 74 14.62 -4.15 21.47
CA THR A 74 15.80 -3.28 21.49
C THR A 74 15.98 -2.64 22.86
N ALA A 75 14.90 -2.15 23.47
CA ALA A 75 14.91 -1.59 24.82
C ALA A 75 15.29 -2.63 25.90
N VAL A 76 14.74 -3.84 25.82
CA VAL A 76 15.07 -4.94 26.76
C VAL A 76 16.55 -5.34 26.64
N VAL A 77 17.04 -5.52 25.41
CA VAL A 77 18.45 -5.88 25.17
C VAL A 77 19.37 -4.75 25.64
N HIS A 78 18.99 -3.50 25.42
CA HIS A 78 19.78 -2.35 25.89
C HIS A 78 19.92 -2.34 27.42
N ALA A 79 18.82 -2.52 28.15
CA ALA A 79 18.83 -2.53 29.62
C ALA A 79 19.68 -3.69 30.19
N LEU A 80 19.54 -4.91 29.63
CA LEU A 80 20.34 -6.06 30.06
C LEU A 80 21.84 -5.85 29.82
N ASN A 81 22.19 -5.17 28.73
CA ASN A 81 23.58 -4.96 28.37
C ASN A 81 24.27 -3.92 29.25
N GLU A 82 23.57 -2.90 29.77
CA GLU A 82 24.20 -1.90 30.66
C GLU A 82 24.73 -2.54 31.94
N ASP A 83 23.93 -3.41 32.58
CA ASP A 83 24.34 -4.17 33.76
C ASP A 83 25.55 -5.08 33.44
N ASP A 84 25.52 -5.78 32.29
CA ASP A 84 26.63 -6.64 31.84
C ASP A 84 27.95 -5.87 31.63
N LEU A 85 27.88 -4.60 31.19
CA LEU A 85 29.07 -3.75 31.01
C LEU A 85 29.66 -3.34 32.36
N ASP A 86 28.81 -2.97 33.33
CA ASP A 86 29.24 -2.60 34.67
C ASP A 86 29.93 -3.77 35.37
N ASP A 87 29.35 -4.98 35.28
CA ASP A 87 29.97 -6.22 35.77
C ASP A 87 31.33 -6.47 35.11
N ALA A 88 31.45 -6.29 33.78
CA ALA A 88 32.71 -6.46 33.08
C ALA A 88 33.78 -5.44 33.51
N MET A 89 33.37 -4.20 33.79
CA MET A 89 34.25 -3.15 34.32
C MET A 89 34.71 -3.47 35.76
N GLU A 90 33.81 -3.97 36.61
CA GLU A 90 34.15 -4.41 37.96
C GLU A 90 35.16 -5.56 37.94
N ILE A 91 34.95 -6.58 37.10
CA ILE A 91 35.90 -7.68 36.91
C ILE A 91 37.28 -7.15 36.48
N GLY A 92 37.31 -6.16 35.59
CA GLY A 92 38.54 -5.48 35.17
C GLY A 92 39.25 -4.76 36.32
N SER A 93 38.50 -4.09 37.21
CA SER A 93 39.06 -3.45 38.41
C SER A 93 39.66 -4.48 39.36
N ILE A 94 38.91 -5.53 39.69
CA ILE A 94 39.36 -6.62 40.57
C ILE A 94 40.62 -7.27 40.01
N SER A 95 40.69 -7.48 38.69
CA SER A 95 41.91 -7.95 38.02
C SER A 95 43.11 -7.06 38.32
N GLY A 96 42.98 -5.74 38.15
CA GLY A 96 44.05 -4.78 38.45
C GLY A 96 44.48 -4.80 39.93
N GLU A 97 43.51 -4.88 40.84
CA GLU A 97 43.77 -4.99 42.29
C GLU A 97 44.55 -6.26 42.64
N LEU A 98 44.17 -7.41 42.07
CA LEU A 98 44.89 -8.68 42.27
C LEU A 98 46.32 -8.64 41.73
N ALA A 99 46.56 -7.95 40.61
CA ALA A 99 47.91 -7.76 40.08
C ALA A 99 48.79 -6.95 41.04
N VAL A 100 48.27 -5.86 41.61
CA VAL A 100 48.98 -5.06 42.62
C VAL A 100 49.27 -5.87 43.88
N ILE A 101 48.32 -6.68 44.37
CA ILE A 101 48.55 -7.56 45.52
C ILE A 101 49.61 -8.61 45.21
N SER A 102 49.62 -9.16 43.99
CA SER A 102 50.67 -10.08 43.53
C SER A 102 52.07 -9.45 43.63
N ASP A 103 52.24 -8.22 43.15
CA ASP A 103 53.51 -7.49 43.23
C ASP A 103 53.99 -7.31 44.68
N VAL A 104 53.07 -7.00 45.60
CA VAL A 104 53.37 -6.90 47.04
C VAL A 104 53.81 -8.25 47.60
N LEU A 105 53.10 -9.35 47.28
CA LEU A 105 53.47 -10.69 47.77
C LEU A 105 54.82 -11.16 47.21
N ALA A 106 55.14 -10.83 45.97
CA ALA A 106 56.45 -11.09 45.40
C ALA A 106 57.56 -10.38 46.17
N SER A 107 57.33 -9.13 46.61
CA SER A 107 58.27 -8.38 47.45
C SER A 107 58.48 -8.96 48.86
N LEU A 108 57.52 -9.75 49.34
CA LEU A 108 57.57 -10.48 50.61
C LEU A 108 58.11 -11.92 50.45
N GLU A 109 58.69 -12.25 49.29
CA GLU A 109 59.24 -13.57 48.97
C GLU A 109 58.18 -14.71 49.03
N MET A 110 56.90 -14.36 48.82
CA MET A 110 55.79 -15.32 48.80
C MET A 110 55.47 -15.77 47.37
N GLU A 111 56.45 -16.37 46.69
CA GLU A 111 56.44 -16.68 45.25
C GLU A 111 55.16 -17.41 44.80
N THR A 112 54.78 -18.51 45.47
CA THR A 112 53.61 -19.32 45.07
C THR A 112 52.29 -18.54 45.11
N LEU A 113 52.09 -17.68 46.12
CA LEU A 113 50.87 -16.87 46.19
C LEU A 113 50.90 -15.72 45.19
N SER A 114 52.07 -15.10 44.97
CA SER A 114 52.23 -14.05 43.97
C SER A 114 51.91 -14.57 42.57
N GLU A 115 52.44 -15.74 42.20
CA GLU A 115 52.22 -16.35 40.88
C GLU A 115 50.74 -16.74 40.69
N PHE A 116 50.10 -17.31 41.72
CA PHE A 116 48.68 -17.63 41.68
C PHE A 116 47.79 -16.40 41.47
N LEU A 117 48.03 -15.31 42.21
CA LEU A 117 47.25 -14.08 42.06
C LEU A 117 47.52 -13.40 40.72
N LEU A 118 48.75 -13.46 40.20
CA LEU A 118 49.08 -12.93 38.89
C LEU A 118 48.33 -13.69 37.78
N ASP A 119 48.37 -15.02 37.78
CA ASP A 119 47.59 -15.84 36.83
C ASP A 119 46.10 -15.51 36.93
N ARG A 120 45.55 -15.41 38.15
CA ARG A 120 44.14 -15.11 38.33
C ARG A 120 43.77 -13.70 37.86
N SER A 121 44.63 -12.72 38.10
CA SER A 121 44.47 -11.36 37.58
C SER A 121 44.42 -11.35 36.06
N GLN A 122 45.33 -12.04 35.38
CA GLN A 122 45.38 -12.10 33.92
C GLN A 122 44.13 -12.74 33.34
N ARG A 123 43.66 -13.84 33.95
CA ARG A 123 42.43 -14.51 33.53
C ARG A 123 41.18 -13.66 33.72
N LEU A 124 41.07 -12.90 34.82
CA LEU A 124 39.96 -11.96 35.00
C LEU A 124 40.03 -10.81 33.99
N ARG A 125 41.24 -10.34 33.65
CA ARG A 125 41.43 -9.30 32.63
C ARG A 125 40.94 -9.75 31.26
N GLU A 126 41.29 -10.98 30.86
CA GLU A 126 40.82 -11.59 29.61
C GLU A 126 39.29 -11.69 29.60
N LEU A 127 38.71 -12.18 30.70
CA LEU A 127 37.26 -12.29 30.82
C LEU A 127 36.54 -10.93 30.75
N ALA A 128 37.09 -9.89 31.39
CA ALA A 128 36.58 -8.52 31.28
C ALA A 128 36.64 -8.01 29.84
N GLY A 129 37.77 -8.20 29.16
CA GLY A 129 37.95 -7.81 27.76
C GLY A 129 36.95 -8.50 26.83
N ASP A 130 36.77 -9.82 26.99
CA ASP A 130 35.80 -10.59 26.19
C ASP A 130 34.36 -10.12 26.40
N ASN A 131 33.96 -9.83 27.64
CA ASN A 131 32.61 -9.32 27.94
C ASN A 131 32.39 -7.91 27.39
N ILE A 132 33.38 -7.00 27.49
CA ILE A 132 33.29 -5.65 26.90
C ILE A 132 33.12 -5.74 25.38
N MET A 133 33.88 -6.61 24.72
CA MET A 133 33.75 -6.81 23.28
C MET A 133 32.39 -7.37 22.89
N ARG A 134 31.87 -8.33 23.67
CA ARG A 134 30.52 -8.88 23.49
C ARG A 134 29.44 -7.81 23.68
N TYR A 135 29.54 -6.97 24.71
CA TYR A 135 28.67 -5.82 24.91
C TYR A 135 28.68 -4.89 23.68
N GLY A 136 29.86 -4.55 23.18
CA GLY A 136 30.00 -3.69 22.00
C GLY A 136 29.32 -4.28 20.76
N ALA A 137 29.46 -5.60 20.54
CA ALA A 137 28.79 -6.30 19.45
C ALA A 137 27.26 -6.31 19.60
N LEU A 138 26.75 -6.55 20.82
CA LEU A 138 25.31 -6.52 21.09
C LEU A 138 24.75 -5.11 20.94
N ARG A 139 25.45 -4.08 21.40
CA ARG A 139 25.06 -2.68 21.20
C ARG A 139 24.97 -2.31 19.72
N ALA A 140 25.92 -2.75 18.90
CA ALA A 140 25.88 -2.54 17.46
C ALA A 140 24.67 -3.26 16.82
N LEU A 141 24.36 -4.48 17.25
CA LEU A 141 23.18 -5.23 16.80
C LEU A 141 21.88 -4.51 17.19
N THR A 142 21.76 -4.07 18.44
CA THR A 142 20.61 -3.29 18.94
C THR A 142 20.41 -2.01 18.14
N HIS A 143 21.49 -1.32 17.78
CA HIS A 143 21.40 -0.13 16.92
C HIS A 143 20.86 -0.45 15.52
N ALA A 144 21.39 -1.50 14.87
CA ALA A 144 20.91 -1.93 13.55
C ALA A 144 19.45 -2.42 13.58
N LEU A 145 19.03 -3.06 14.67
CA LEU A 145 17.63 -3.45 14.89
C LEU A 145 16.74 -2.22 15.02
N GLY A 146 17.15 -1.21 15.80
CA GLY A 146 16.43 0.07 15.90
C GLY A 146 16.26 0.76 14.54
N GLU A 147 17.32 0.84 13.74
CA GLU A 147 17.21 1.38 12.36
C GLU A 147 16.25 0.57 11.49
N THR A 148 16.22 -0.75 11.65
CA THR A 148 15.26 -1.62 10.94
C THR A 148 13.83 -1.37 11.42
N GLY A 149 13.62 -1.20 12.72
CA GLY A 149 12.34 -0.84 13.32
C GLY A 149 11.82 0.49 12.76
N ASP A 150 12.65 1.53 12.76
CA ASP A 150 12.34 2.84 12.18
C ASP A 150 11.95 2.74 10.69
N GLN A 151 12.68 1.93 9.92
CA GLN A 151 12.37 1.72 8.52
C GLN A 151 11.03 0.98 8.32
N MET A 152 10.75 -0.04 9.15
CA MET A 152 9.47 -0.74 9.11
C MET A 152 8.31 0.18 9.50
N ALA A 153 8.49 1.05 10.48
CA ALA A 153 7.47 2.03 10.87
C ALA A 153 7.17 3.01 9.73
N GLN A 154 8.21 3.52 9.06
CA GLN A 154 8.05 4.41 7.90
C GLN A 154 7.32 3.73 6.75
N LEU A 155 7.71 2.51 6.40
CA LEU A 155 7.04 1.73 5.36
C LEU A 155 5.59 1.44 5.75
N GLY A 156 5.33 1.03 6.99
CA GLY A 156 3.98 0.76 7.47
C GLY A 156 3.06 1.99 7.39
N THR A 157 3.58 3.17 7.74
CA THR A 157 2.85 4.43 7.60
C THR A 157 2.58 4.78 6.14
N ALA A 158 3.53 4.51 5.23
CA ALA A 158 3.38 4.75 3.80
C ALA A 158 2.34 3.82 3.17
N GLU A 159 2.35 2.53 3.49
CA GLU A 159 1.35 1.55 3.03
C GLU A 159 -0.05 1.91 3.53
N MET A 160 -0.18 2.38 4.78
CA MET A 160 -1.48 2.85 5.27
C MET A 160 -2.02 4.04 4.47
N ALA A 161 -1.15 5.00 4.15
CA ALA A 161 -1.52 6.17 3.36
C ALA A 161 -1.86 5.80 1.90
N GLU A 162 -1.14 4.85 1.30
CA GLU A 162 -1.45 4.31 -0.01
C GLU A 162 -2.80 3.59 0.00
N GLY A 163 -3.05 2.77 1.03
CA GLY A 163 -4.29 2.05 1.19
C GLY A 163 -5.51 2.96 1.32
N GLU A 164 -5.40 4.03 2.12
CA GLU A 164 -6.43 5.08 2.23
C GLU A 164 -6.69 5.76 0.87
N ALA A 165 -5.65 6.17 0.15
CA ALA A 165 -5.78 6.80 -1.15
C ALA A 165 -6.44 5.88 -2.19
N ARG A 166 -6.15 4.58 -2.16
CA ARG A 166 -6.79 3.58 -3.04
C ARG A 166 -8.26 3.37 -2.70
N LEU A 167 -8.62 3.35 -1.41
CA LEU A 167 -10.03 3.28 -0.99
C LEU A 167 -10.81 4.52 -1.43
N ASP A 168 -10.23 5.71 -1.29
CA ASP A 168 -10.84 6.95 -1.78
C ASP A 168 -11.03 6.93 -3.30
N LEU A 169 -10.02 6.46 -4.03
CA LEU A 169 -10.11 6.26 -5.48
C LEU A 169 -11.22 5.27 -5.83
N ALA A 170 -11.30 4.13 -5.13
CA ALA A 170 -12.32 3.12 -5.35
C ALA A 170 -13.74 3.68 -5.13
N ASN A 171 -13.92 4.46 -4.06
CA ASN A 171 -15.19 5.15 -3.78
C ASN A 171 -15.57 6.13 -4.90
N ALA A 172 -14.61 6.93 -5.36
CA ALA A 172 -14.84 7.87 -6.46
C ALA A 172 -15.16 7.14 -7.78
N VAL A 173 -14.48 6.03 -8.08
CA VAL A 173 -14.73 5.19 -9.25
C VAL A 173 -16.10 4.53 -9.17
N SER A 174 -16.50 4.05 -7.99
CA SER A 174 -17.82 3.47 -7.75
C SER A 174 -18.92 4.50 -8.04
N ALA A 175 -18.85 5.68 -7.43
CA ALA A 175 -19.80 6.76 -7.67
C ALA A 175 -19.84 7.21 -9.15
N ASN A 176 -18.68 7.30 -9.81
CA ASN A 176 -18.62 7.64 -11.23
C ASN A 176 -19.24 6.56 -12.12
N SER A 177 -19.02 5.30 -11.79
CA SER A 177 -19.57 4.17 -12.56
C SER A 177 -21.09 4.08 -12.43
N GLU A 178 -21.63 4.30 -11.24
CA GLU A 178 -23.08 4.38 -11.00
C GLU A 178 -23.71 5.52 -11.82
N ALA A 179 -23.15 6.73 -11.73
CA ALA A 179 -23.63 7.87 -12.51
C ALA A 179 -23.60 7.62 -14.03
N MET A 180 -22.55 6.96 -14.52
CA MET A 180 -22.43 6.59 -15.93
C MET A 180 -23.43 5.51 -16.34
N SER A 181 -23.75 4.58 -15.43
CA SER A 181 -24.79 3.57 -15.65
C SER A 181 -26.16 4.21 -15.81
N ILE A 182 -26.53 5.10 -14.88
CA ILE A 182 -27.81 5.84 -14.91
C ILE A 182 -27.92 6.65 -16.22
N ALA A 183 -26.88 7.41 -16.58
CA ALA A 183 -26.88 8.17 -17.83
C ALA A 183 -27.01 7.26 -19.07
N GLY A 184 -26.42 6.06 -19.04
CA GLY A 184 -26.56 5.06 -20.11
C GLY A 184 -27.99 4.53 -20.25
N GLU A 185 -28.63 4.21 -19.12
CA GLU A 185 -30.04 3.78 -19.06
C GLU A 185 -30.98 4.88 -19.59
N GLU A 186 -30.76 6.13 -19.19
CA GLU A 186 -31.53 7.28 -19.66
C GLU A 186 -31.42 7.48 -21.18
N MET A 187 -30.21 7.37 -21.74
CA MET A 187 -30.02 7.45 -23.19
C MET A 187 -30.76 6.33 -23.93
N ILE A 188 -30.70 5.10 -23.43
CA ILE A 188 -31.44 3.98 -24.02
C ILE A 188 -32.94 4.23 -23.95
N ALA A 189 -33.45 4.65 -22.78
CA ALA A 189 -34.86 4.95 -22.60
C ALA A 189 -35.35 6.07 -23.53
N GLU A 190 -34.58 7.15 -23.69
CA GLU A 190 -34.89 8.26 -24.61
C GLU A 190 -34.92 7.78 -26.07
N GLY A 191 -33.95 6.94 -26.47
CA GLY A 191 -33.91 6.33 -27.80
C GLY A 191 -35.12 5.44 -28.07
N LEU A 192 -35.49 4.57 -27.12
CA LEU A 192 -36.66 3.68 -27.24
C LEU A 192 -37.98 4.46 -27.25
N ALA A 193 -38.12 5.49 -26.42
CA ALA A 193 -39.30 6.35 -26.39
C ALA A 193 -39.50 7.09 -27.72
N THR A 194 -38.41 7.60 -28.31
CA THR A 194 -38.44 8.27 -29.61
C THR A 194 -38.82 7.30 -30.73
N LEU A 195 -38.29 6.07 -30.71
CA LEU A 195 -38.64 5.02 -31.66
C LEU A 195 -40.14 4.66 -31.57
N ALA A 196 -40.66 4.49 -30.36
CA ALA A 196 -42.07 4.18 -30.13
C ALA A 196 -42.99 5.30 -30.61
N ALA A 197 -42.62 6.57 -30.37
CA ALA A 197 -43.36 7.73 -30.86
C ALA A 197 -43.38 7.79 -32.40
N ALA A 198 -42.24 7.51 -33.05
CA ALA A 198 -42.15 7.48 -34.50
C ALA A 198 -43.00 6.35 -35.12
N GLN A 199 -43.01 5.18 -34.48
CA GLN A 199 -43.82 4.05 -34.92
C GLN A 199 -45.32 4.34 -34.76
N GLY A 200 -45.75 4.93 -33.64
CA GLY A 200 -47.14 5.33 -33.45
C GLY A 200 -47.60 6.40 -34.46
N ALA A 201 -46.71 7.29 -34.90
CA ALA A 201 -47.02 8.28 -35.93
C ALA A 201 -47.21 7.64 -37.32
N LEU A 202 -46.41 6.61 -37.65
CA LEU A 202 -46.57 5.82 -38.86
C LEU A 202 -47.90 5.06 -38.87
N ASP A 203 -48.22 4.37 -37.77
CA ASP A 203 -49.46 3.60 -37.65
C ASP A 203 -50.71 4.50 -37.83
N LEU A 204 -50.67 5.72 -37.28
CA LEU A 204 -51.73 6.73 -37.45
C LEU A 204 -51.83 7.24 -38.90
N SER A 205 -50.71 7.41 -39.59
CA SER A 205 -50.70 7.82 -41.00
C SER A 205 -51.33 6.74 -41.88
N ASP A 206 -50.96 5.49 -41.67
CA ASP A 206 -51.50 4.34 -42.41
C ASP A 206 -53.01 4.19 -42.19
N GLU A 207 -53.52 4.48 -40.99
CA GLU A 207 -54.95 4.44 -40.67
C GLU A 207 -55.74 5.59 -41.35
N LEU A 208 -55.14 6.77 -41.46
CA LEU A 208 -55.75 7.93 -42.13
C LEU A 208 -55.77 7.79 -43.65
N ASP A 209 -54.78 7.11 -44.25
CA ASP A 209 -54.72 6.86 -45.69
C ASP A 209 -55.64 5.70 -46.13
N ALA A 210 -56.09 4.86 -45.19
CA ALA A 210 -56.98 3.72 -45.43
C ALA A 210 -58.48 4.04 -45.27
N GLY A 211 -58.85 5.22 -44.75
CA GLY A 211 -60.23 5.68 -44.51
C GLY A 211 -60.78 6.63 -45.56
#